data_AF-A0A848KCK0-F1
#
_entry.id   AF-A0A848KCK0-F1
#
_cell.length_a   1.000
_cell.length_b   1.000
_cell.length_c   1.000
_cell.angle_alpha   90.00
_cell.angle_beta   90.00
_cell.angle_gamma   90.00
#
_symmetry.space_group_name_H-M   'P 1'
#
loop_
_entity.id
_entity.type
_entity.pdbx_description
1 polymer ?
#
loop_
_entity_poly.entity_id
_entity_poly.type
_entity_poly.pdbx_seq_one_letter_code
_entity_poly.pdbx_strand_id
1 'polypeptide(L)'
;MSTSKDAVAYILEQLEPLDVRARAMFGEFALYCDDKVVGFVCDDTLLVKPTPVAEEFGGDLPMIEPYPEAKEYYGVPTDRLTDTEWLHSFIQATADILPKPKPKAPKKKR
;
A
#
# COMPACT_ATOMS: atom_id res chain seq x y z
N MET A 1 -9.36 15.72 -1.75
CA MET A 1 -10.66 15.23 -2.24
C MET A 1 -10.94 13.91 -1.53
N SER A 2 -12.16 13.37 -1.50
CA SER A 2 -12.38 12.09 -0.82
C SER A 2 -11.95 10.94 -1.70
N THR A 3 -11.02 10.12 -1.20
CA THR A 3 -10.69 8.82 -1.80
C THR A 3 -11.96 7.99 -1.98
N SER A 4 -12.20 7.51 -3.20
CA SER A 4 -13.37 6.73 -3.55
C SER A 4 -13.19 5.27 -3.16
N LYS A 5 -14.24 4.64 -2.63
CA LYS A 5 -14.20 3.20 -2.29
C LYS A 5 -13.90 2.32 -3.52
N ASP A 6 -14.35 2.74 -4.71
CA ASP A 6 -14.06 2.07 -5.98
C ASP A 6 -12.57 2.09 -6.32
N ALA A 7 -11.87 3.22 -6.13
CA ALA A 7 -10.43 3.28 -6.36
C ALA A 7 -9.67 2.33 -5.42
N VAL A 8 -10.07 2.29 -4.16
CA VAL A 8 -9.50 1.36 -3.18
C VAL A 8 -9.79 -0.10 -3.56
N ALA A 9 -11.01 -0.41 -4.01
CA ALA A 9 -11.37 -1.74 -4.47
C ALA A 9 -10.52 -2.15 -5.67
N TYR A 10 -10.37 -1.27 -6.66
CA TYR A 10 -9.53 -1.50 -7.83
C TYR A 10 -8.07 -1.78 -7.46
N ILE A 11 -7.48 -0.99 -6.54
CA ILE A 11 -6.12 -1.23 -6.04
C ILE A 11 -6.02 -2.61 -5.39
N LEU A 12 -7.01 -3.01 -4.59
CA LEU A 12 -7.02 -4.33 -3.95
C LEU A 12 -7.15 -5.47 -4.96
N GLU A 13 -7.94 -5.30 -6.02
CA GLU A 13 -8.05 -6.27 -7.12
C GLU A 13 -6.71 -6.45 -7.86
N GLN A 14 -5.97 -5.36 -8.12
CA GLN A 14 -4.64 -5.45 -8.74
C GLN A 14 -3.61 -6.17 -7.86
N LEU A 15 -3.85 -6.19 -6.54
CA LEU A 15 -2.98 -6.83 -5.57
C LEU A 15 -3.32 -8.31 -5.34
N GLU A 16 -4.42 -8.84 -5.89
CA GLU A 16 -4.69 -10.28 -5.81
C GLU A 16 -3.61 -11.07 -6.58
N PRO A 17 -3.08 -12.18 -6.02
CA PRO A 17 -3.59 -12.95 -4.88
C PRO A 17 -2.92 -12.65 -3.52
N LEU A 18 -2.23 -11.53 -3.36
CA LEU A 18 -1.58 -11.18 -2.09
C LEU A 18 -2.61 -10.94 -0.97
N ASP A 19 -2.23 -11.20 0.30
CA ASP A 19 -3.09 -10.96 1.47
C ASP A 19 -3.11 -9.48 1.84
N VAL A 20 -3.75 -8.68 0.98
CA VAL A 20 -3.83 -7.22 1.12
C VAL A 20 -5.25 -6.78 1.46
N ARG A 21 -5.36 -5.82 2.38
CA ARG A 21 -6.64 -5.29 2.85
C ARG A 21 -6.54 -3.79 3.08
N ALA A 22 -7.56 -3.05 2.66
CA ALA A 22 -7.69 -1.64 2.96
C ALA A 22 -8.64 -1.41 4.14
N ARG A 23 -8.30 -0.47 5.03
CA ARG A 23 -9.16 -0.08 6.16
C ARG A 23 -9.24 1.42 6.26
N ALA A 24 -10.46 1.97 6.24
CA ALA A 24 -10.68 3.39 6.45
C ALA A 24 -10.18 3.84 7.84
N MET A 25 -9.33 4.86 7.89
CA MET A 25 -8.76 5.48 9.09
C MET A 25 -8.57 6.98 8.84
N PHE A 26 -9.09 7.82 9.76
CA PHE A 26 -8.90 9.29 9.73
C PHE A 26 -9.34 10.02 8.45
N GLY A 27 -10.35 9.49 7.75
CA GLY A 27 -10.86 10.08 6.49
C GLY A 27 -10.22 9.50 5.22
N GLU A 28 -9.12 8.77 5.36
CA GLU A 28 -8.40 8.08 4.28
C GLU A 28 -8.40 6.56 4.48
N PHE A 29 -7.69 5.80 3.65
CA PHE A 29 -7.60 4.35 3.76
C PHE A 29 -6.17 3.91 4.07
N ALA A 30 -5.99 3.02 5.04
CA ALA A 30 -4.72 2.36 5.32
C ALA A 30 -4.66 1.01 4.57
N LEU A 31 -3.58 0.78 3.83
CA LEU A 31 -3.32 -0.47 3.14
C LEU A 31 -2.47 -1.38 4.04
N TYR A 32 -2.96 -2.61 4.24
CA TYR A 32 -2.29 -3.63 5.01
C TYR A 32 -1.94 -4.82 4.12
N CYS A 33 -0.71 -5.32 4.20
CA CYS A 33 -0.27 -6.58 3.61
C CYS A 33 0.24 -7.50 4.72
N ASP A 34 -0.15 -8.78 4.76
CA ASP A 34 0.26 -9.73 5.81
C ASP A 34 0.01 -9.22 7.24
N ASP A 35 -1.16 -8.60 7.47
CA ASP A 35 -1.50 -7.92 8.73
C ASP A 35 -0.63 -6.69 9.09
N LYS A 36 0.29 -6.23 8.21
CA LYS A 36 1.19 -5.07 8.40
C LYS A 36 0.74 -3.87 7.61
N VAL A 37 0.85 -2.66 8.16
CA VAL A 37 0.59 -1.41 7.42
C VAL A 37 1.76 -1.10 6.49
N VAL A 38 1.56 -1.32 5.20
CA VAL A 38 2.55 -1.02 4.15
C VAL A 38 2.42 0.42 3.64
N GLY A 39 1.21 0.97 3.66
CA GLY A 39 0.94 2.30 3.12
C GLY A 39 -0.47 2.80 3.41
N PHE A 40 -0.84 3.88 2.74
CA PHE A 40 -2.13 4.53 2.78
C PHE A 40 -2.61 4.82 1.36
N VAL A 41 -3.91 5.00 1.16
CA VAL A 41 -4.49 5.47 -0.09
C VAL A 41 -5.11 6.83 0.21
N CYS A 42 -4.57 7.87 -0.43
CA CYS A 42 -5.02 9.25 -0.31
C CYS A 42 -5.22 9.84 -1.71
N ASP A 43 -6.31 10.59 -1.92
CA ASP A 43 -6.68 11.16 -3.23
C ASP A 43 -6.58 10.11 -4.36
N ASP A 44 -7.17 8.93 -4.14
CA ASP A 44 -7.15 7.78 -5.06
C ASP A 44 -5.75 7.26 -5.46
N THR A 45 -4.71 7.71 -4.75
CA THR A 45 -3.32 7.36 -5.00
C THR A 45 -2.78 6.50 -3.86
N LEU A 46 -2.10 5.40 -4.20
CA LEU A 46 -1.45 4.54 -3.21
C LEU A 46 -0.13 5.17 -2.75
N LEU A 47 -0.07 5.53 -1.48
CA LEU A 47 1.10 6.09 -0.80
C LEU A 47 1.79 5.02 0.05
N VAL A 48 2.99 4.60 -0.35
CA VAL A 48 3.78 3.61 0.38
C VAL A 48 4.80 4.32 1.28
N LYS A 49 5.04 3.74 2.47
CA LYS A 49 6.00 4.32 3.42
C LYS A 49 7.40 4.41 2.81
N PRO A 50 8.15 5.50 3.10
CA PRO A 50 9.54 5.59 2.70
C PRO A 50 10.34 4.54 3.47
N THR A 51 10.70 3.47 2.79
CA THR A 51 11.46 2.35 3.32
C THR A 51 12.60 2.03 2.37
N PRO A 52 13.67 1.34 2.81
CA PRO A 52 14.80 1.03 1.92
C PRO A 52 14.39 0.25 0.67
N VAL A 53 13.41 -0.66 0.82
CA VAL A 53 12.80 -1.36 -0.31
C VAL A 53 12.01 -0.38 -1.17
N ALA A 54 11.21 0.48 -0.55
CA ALA A 54 10.46 1.45 -1.34
C ALA A 54 11.36 2.43 -2.10
N GLU A 55 12.57 2.70 -1.61
CA GLU A 55 13.60 3.48 -2.31
C GLU A 55 14.22 2.70 -3.47
N GLU A 56 14.47 1.40 -3.31
CA GLU A 56 15.00 0.53 -4.38
C GLU A 56 14.00 0.36 -5.53
N PHE A 57 12.72 0.16 -5.21
CA PHE A 57 11.65 0.01 -6.20
C PHE A 57 11.11 1.36 -6.70
N GLY A 58 11.21 2.38 -5.85
CA GLY A 58 10.54 3.66 -5.99
C GLY A 58 11.47 4.85 -6.17
N GLY A 59 12.74 4.63 -6.49
CA GLY A 59 13.68 5.71 -6.84
C GLY A 59 13.17 6.62 -7.98
N ASP A 60 12.29 6.10 -8.84
CA ASP A 60 11.58 6.84 -9.90
C ASP A 60 10.14 7.24 -9.54
N LEU A 61 9.63 6.85 -8.37
CA LEU A 61 8.27 7.19 -7.95
C LEU A 61 8.22 8.63 -7.41
N PRO A 62 7.13 9.36 -7.70
CA PRO A 62 6.93 10.68 -7.12
C PRO A 62 6.80 10.57 -5.60
N MET A 63 7.57 11.38 -4.88
CA MET A 63 7.36 11.57 -3.45
C MET A 63 6.21 12.56 -3.24
N ILE A 64 5.17 12.11 -2.54
CA ILE A 64 3.94 12.85 -2.30
C ILE A 64 3.76 13.02 -0.80
N GLU A 65 3.48 14.26 -0.40
CA GLU A 65 3.07 14.57 0.97
C GLU A 65 1.55 14.35 1.11
N PRO A 66 1.09 13.42 1.97
CA PRO A 66 -0.34 13.17 2.15
C PRO A 66 -1.11 14.37 2.72
N TYR A 67 -0.42 15.29 3.39
CA TYR A 67 -0.94 16.56 3.89
C TYR A 67 0.22 17.55 4.02
N PRO A 68 -0.02 18.86 3.97
CA PRO A 68 1.02 19.86 4.22
C PRO A 68 1.68 19.59 5.57
N GLU A 69 3.01 19.53 5.60
CA GLU A 69 3.87 19.19 6.76
C GLU A 69 3.93 17.70 7.14
N ALA A 70 3.36 16.81 6.33
CA ALA A 70 3.56 15.37 6.47
C ALA A 70 4.97 14.95 6.05
N LYS A 71 5.37 13.74 6.45
CA LYS A 71 6.49 13.07 5.80
C LYS A 71 6.12 12.74 4.36
N GLU A 72 7.08 12.80 3.46
CA GLU A 72 6.95 12.33 2.10
C GLU A 72 6.75 10.81 2.04
N TYR A 73 5.82 10.36 1.21
CA TYR A 73 5.55 8.96 0.90
C TYR A 73 5.78 8.71 -0.58
N TYR A 74 6.09 7.48 -0.96
CA TYR A 74 6.16 7.12 -2.37
C TYR A 74 4.75 6.97 -2.93
N GLY A 75 4.37 7.88 -3.82
CA GLY A 75 3.12 7.80 -4.55
C GLY A 75 3.24 6.85 -5.72
N VAL A 76 2.47 5.77 -5.70
CA VAL A 76 2.33 4.86 -6.84
C VAL A 76 1.31 5.47 -7.81
N PRO A 77 1.73 5.94 -9.00
CA PRO A 77 0.80 6.47 -9.98
C PRO A 77 -0.08 5.35 -10.55
N THR A 78 -1.25 5.71 -11.05
CA THR A 78 -2.21 4.74 -11.62
C THR A 78 -1.62 3.91 -12.75
N ASP A 79 -0.71 4.48 -13.56
CA ASP A 79 0.04 3.74 -14.59
C ASP A 79 0.83 2.56 -14.01
N ARG A 80 1.43 2.72 -12.83
CA ARG A 80 2.18 1.65 -12.14
C ARG A 80 1.26 0.64 -11.47
N LEU A 81 0.02 1.00 -11.12
CA LEU A 81 -0.96 0.05 -10.60
C LEU A 81 -1.35 -1.00 -11.65
N THR A 82 -1.22 -0.70 -12.95
CA THR A 82 -1.49 -1.66 -14.03
C THR A 82 -0.40 -2.73 -14.15
N ASP A 83 0.79 -2.48 -13.60
CA ASP A 83 1.90 -3.43 -13.57
C ASP A 83 1.80 -4.29 -12.30
N THR A 84 0.95 -5.31 -12.36
CA THR A 84 0.66 -6.19 -11.23
C THR A 84 1.90 -6.91 -10.72
N GLU A 85 2.80 -7.37 -11.60
CA GLU A 85 4.04 -8.07 -11.22
C GLU A 85 4.96 -7.18 -10.38
N TRP A 86 5.16 -5.94 -10.84
CA TRP A 86 5.94 -4.95 -10.10
C TRP A 86 5.24 -4.55 -8.80
N LEU A 87 3.93 -4.28 -8.84
CA LEU A 87 3.14 -3.87 -7.69
C LEU A 87 3.17 -4.93 -6.59
N HIS A 88 3.05 -6.21 -6.97
CA HIS A 88 3.11 -7.32 -6.04
C HIS A 88 4.47 -7.41 -5.37
N SER A 89 5.55 -7.33 -6.16
CA SER A 89 6.92 -7.34 -5.67
C SER A 89 7.17 -6.16 -4.71
N PHE A 90 6.69 -4.98 -5.06
CA PHE A 90 6.83 -3.76 -4.27
C PHE A 90 6.14 -3.87 -2.90
N ILE A 91 4.87 -4.28 -2.89
CA ILE A 91 4.09 -4.42 -1.66
C ILE A 91 4.59 -5.57 -0.80
N GLN A 92 4.92 -6.73 -1.40
CA GLN A 92 5.46 -7.88 -0.69
C GLN A 92 6.82 -7.56 -0.07
N ALA A 93 7.74 -6.97 -0.82
CA ALA A 93 9.07 -6.62 -0.31
C ALA A 93 8.97 -5.55 0.79
N THR A 94 8.06 -4.57 0.65
CA THR A 94 7.77 -3.60 1.71
C THR A 94 7.21 -4.29 2.95
N ALA A 95 6.29 -5.24 2.78
CA ALA A 95 5.77 -6.03 3.89
C ALA A 95 6.89 -6.83 4.56
N ASP A 96 7.80 -7.45 3.82
CA ASP A 96 8.85 -8.32 4.37
C ASP A 96 9.85 -7.60 5.28
N ILE A 97 10.22 -6.36 4.94
CA ILE A 97 11.12 -5.55 5.78
C ILE A 97 10.42 -4.96 7.01
N LEU A 98 9.10 -4.81 6.96
CA LEU A 98 8.35 -4.33 8.11
C LEU A 98 8.35 -5.40 9.20
N PRO A 99 8.49 -5.01 10.48
CA PRO A 99 8.55 -5.96 11.58
C PRO A 99 7.34 -6.89 11.51
N LYS A 100 7.61 -8.20 11.45
CA LYS A 100 6.55 -9.21 11.36
C LYS A 100 5.62 -9.03 12.55
N PRO A 101 4.31 -8.82 12.33
CA PRO A 101 3.34 -8.83 13.40
C PRO A 101 3.41 -10.23 13.99
N LYS A 102 3.28 -10.34 15.32
CA LYS A 102 3.27 -11.65 15.99
C LYS A 102 2.37 -12.61 15.20
N PRO A 103 2.84 -13.82 14.87
CA PRO A 103 2.12 -14.74 14.00
C PRO A 103 0.70 -14.91 14.55
N LYS A 104 -0.29 -14.45 13.79
CA LYS A 104 -1.69 -14.74 14.09
C LYS A 104 -1.95 -16.18 13.65
N ALA A 105 -2.54 -16.96 14.55
CA ALA A 105 -2.90 -18.34 14.28
C ALA A 105 -3.67 -18.45 12.95
N PRO A 106 -3.42 -19.50 12.14
CA PRO A 106 -4.03 -19.63 10.82
C PRO A 106 -5.55 -19.55 10.93
N LYS A 107 -6.15 -18.59 10.23
CA LYS A 107 -7.61 -18.56 10.05
C LYS A 107 -7.99 -19.76 9.19
N LYS A 108 -8.61 -20.77 9.79
CA LYS A 108 -9.32 -21.83 9.08
C LYS A 108 -10.28 -21.18 8.08
N LYS A 109 -10.04 -21.36 6.78
CA LYS A 109 -11.08 -21.20 5.76
C LYS A 109 -12.19 -22.20 6.13
N ARG A 110 -13.41 -21.70 6.37
CA ARG A 110 -14.61 -22.51 6.62
C ARG A 110 -15.25 -22.91 5.31
#